data_AF-A0A1Z4V8F5-F1
#
_entry.id   AF-A0A1Z4V8F5-F1
#
_cell.length_a   1.000
_cell.length_b   1.000
_cell.length_c   1.000
_cell.angle_alpha   90.00
_cell.angle_beta   90.00
_cell.angle_gamma   90.00
#
_symmetry.space_group_name_H-M   'P 1'
#
loop_
_entity.id
_entity.type
_entity.pdbx_description
1 polymer ?
#
loop_
_entity_poly.entity_id
_entity_poly.type
_entity_poly.pdbx_seq_one_letter_code
_entity_poly.pdbx_strand_id
1 'polypeptide(L)'
;MVKVFFGINSGSNPNPRQITFKVNPISKTHAEADVFQQVKDADITAKKARLIVDRDLCDACGLRGGVNSMAYQLGIEELEIITPSGTKIIEVTPPKTRRK
;
A
#
# COMPACT_ATOMS: atom_id res chain seq x y z
N MET A 1 -5.25 1.71 20.73
CA MET A 1 -4.81 2.98 20.11
C MET A 1 -4.73 2.77 18.61
N VAL A 2 -5.37 3.61 17.79
CA VAL A 2 -5.28 3.54 16.33
C VAL A 2 -4.08 4.39 15.90
N LYS A 3 -3.18 3.84 15.08
CA LYS A 3 -2.06 4.59 14.49
C LYS A 3 -2.43 5.01 13.07
N VAL A 4 -2.10 6.25 12.70
CA VAL A 4 -2.43 6.87 11.41
C VAL A 4 -1.13 7.33 10.75
N PHE A 5 -1.03 7.10 9.44
CA PHE A 5 0.09 7.51 8.60
C PHE A 5 -0.44 8.25 7.38
N PHE A 6 0.39 9.12 6.80
CA PHE A 6 0.00 9.93 5.64
C PHE A 6 1.01 9.77 4.51
N GLY A 7 0.56 9.21 3.39
CA GLY A 7 1.39 8.95 2.22
C GLY A 7 1.42 10.13 1.25
N ILE A 8 2.58 10.41 0.65
CA ILE A 8 2.74 11.43 -0.40
C ILE A 8 3.42 10.80 -1.61
N ASN A 9 2.93 11.14 -2.82
CA ASN A 9 3.59 10.73 -4.07
C ASN A 9 5.03 11.25 -4.11
N SER A 10 5.99 10.42 -4.52
CA SER A 10 7.41 10.77 -4.50
C SER A 10 7.74 12.00 -5.34
N GLY A 11 7.02 12.23 -6.45
CA GLY A 11 7.21 13.41 -7.31
C GLY A 11 6.78 14.72 -6.66
N SER A 12 6.00 14.67 -5.58
CA SER A 12 5.53 15.83 -4.82
C SER A 12 6.02 15.82 -3.37
N ASN A 13 6.80 14.82 -2.97
CA ASN A 13 7.30 14.69 -1.61
C ASN A 13 8.65 15.45 -1.49
N PRO A 14 8.75 16.48 -0.64
CA PRO A 14 10.01 17.21 -0.44
C PRO A 14 11.09 16.34 0.22
N ASN A 15 10.70 15.25 0.90
CA ASN A 15 11.59 14.29 1.54
C ASN A 15 11.21 12.86 1.12
N PRO A 16 11.51 12.47 -0.14
CA PRO A 16 11.11 11.18 -0.66
C PRO A 16 11.78 10.03 0.11
N ARG A 17 11.00 9.00 0.42
CA ARG A 17 11.46 7.82 1.15
C ARG A 17 11.90 6.72 0.19
N GLN A 18 12.91 5.94 0.61
CA GLN A 18 13.30 4.75 -0.13
C GLN A 18 12.28 3.63 0.10
N ILE A 19 11.63 3.16 -0.96
CA ILE A 19 10.66 2.07 -0.88
C ILE A 19 11.38 0.71 -0.97
N THR A 20 11.34 -0.03 0.13
CA THR A 20 12.01 -1.33 0.31
C THR A 20 11.15 -2.53 -0.05
N PHE A 21 9.85 -2.33 -0.34
CA PHE A 21 8.96 -3.41 -0.75
C PHE A 21 9.33 -4.01 -2.10
N LYS A 22 9.12 -5.33 -2.21
CA LYS A 22 9.11 -6.04 -3.49
C LYS A 22 7.76 -5.79 -4.17
N VAL A 23 7.68 -4.74 -4.96
CA VAL A 23 6.48 -4.30 -5.69
C VAL A 23 6.88 -3.71 -7.04
N ASN A 24 5.92 -3.58 -7.96
CA ASN A 24 6.17 -3.01 -9.27
C ASN A 24 6.73 -1.57 -9.17
N PRO A 25 7.59 -1.12 -10.11
CA PRO A 25 8.26 0.17 -10.01
C PRO A 25 7.32 1.39 -9.97
N ILE A 26 6.17 1.33 -10.64
CA ILE A 26 5.20 2.43 -10.67
C ILE A 26 4.60 2.64 -9.28
N SER A 27 4.19 1.56 -8.62
CA SER A 27 3.64 1.67 -7.25
C SER A 27 4.66 2.22 -6.26
N LYS A 28 5.97 2.00 -6.46
CA LYS A 28 7.02 2.53 -5.56
C LYS A 28 7.09 4.05 -5.50
N THR A 29 6.57 4.76 -6.50
CA THR A 29 6.61 6.24 -6.51
C THR A 29 5.32 6.84 -6.00
N HIS A 30 4.31 6.03 -5.66
CA HIS A 30 3.00 6.53 -5.27
C HIS A 30 2.82 6.66 -3.76
N ALA A 31 1.82 7.46 -3.36
CA ALA A 31 1.49 7.74 -1.97
C ALA A 31 1.17 6.46 -1.17
N GLU A 32 0.59 5.45 -1.82
CA GLU A 32 0.31 4.15 -1.21
C GLU A 32 1.61 3.49 -0.74
N ALA A 33 2.65 3.42 -1.59
CA ALA A 33 3.91 2.83 -1.16
C ALA A 33 4.60 3.62 -0.06
N ASP A 34 4.50 4.95 -0.08
CA ASP A 34 5.02 5.80 0.99
C ASP A 34 4.35 5.49 2.34
N VAL A 35 3.01 5.35 2.38
CA VAL A 35 2.32 5.03 3.64
C VAL A 35 2.64 3.62 4.14
N PHE A 36 2.72 2.63 3.23
CA PHE A 36 3.14 1.27 3.60
C PHE A 36 4.58 1.26 4.14
N GLN A 37 5.48 2.08 3.59
CA GLN A 37 6.85 2.16 4.06
C GLN A 37 6.93 2.80 5.45
N GLN A 38 6.13 3.83 5.73
CA GLN A 38 6.03 4.39 7.08
C GLN A 38 5.55 3.38 8.12
N VAL A 39 4.56 2.54 7.79
CA VAL A 39 4.10 1.46 8.68
C VAL A 39 5.22 0.47 8.95
N LYS A 40 5.98 0.10 7.90
CA LYS A 40 7.14 -0.78 8.01
C LYS A 40 8.23 -0.18 8.89
N ASP A 41 8.58 1.08 8.65
CA ASP A 41 9.64 1.80 9.37
C ASP A 41 9.28 2.00 10.85
N ALA A 42 7.99 2.08 11.17
CA ALA A 42 7.47 2.18 12.53
C ALA A 42 7.34 0.81 13.23
N ASP A 43 7.75 -0.28 12.58
CA ASP A 43 7.68 -1.67 13.07
C ASP A 43 6.28 -2.08 13.58
N ILE A 44 5.25 -1.65 12.85
CA ILE A 44 3.86 -1.95 13.21
C ILE A 44 3.40 -3.19 12.46
N THR A 45 2.86 -4.13 13.22
CA THR A 45 2.17 -5.30 12.70
C THR A 45 0.68 -5.24 13.05
N ALA A 46 -0.15 -5.59 12.08
CA ALA A 46 -1.60 -5.66 12.27
C ALA A 46 -2.18 -6.68 11.29
N LYS A 47 -3.18 -7.46 11.73
CA LYS A 47 -3.92 -8.38 10.85
C LYS A 47 -4.96 -7.67 10.00
N LYS A 48 -5.46 -6.53 10.49
CA LYS A 48 -6.45 -5.70 9.80
C LYS A 48 -5.94 -4.29 9.65
N ALA A 49 -6.15 -3.69 8.49
CA ALA A 49 -5.79 -2.30 8.23
C ALA A 49 -6.83 -1.61 7.35
N ARG A 50 -6.78 -0.28 7.35
CA ARG A 50 -7.58 0.57 6.48
C ARG A 50 -6.65 1.49 5.69
N LEU A 51 -6.82 1.49 4.37
CA LEU A 51 -6.16 2.41 3.44
C LEU A 51 -7.22 3.36 2.90
N ILE A 52 -7.02 4.66 3.12
CA ILE A 52 -7.87 5.71 2.56
C ILE A 52 -7.03 6.46 1.54
N VAL A 53 -7.57 6.63 0.33
CA VAL A 53 -6.91 7.37 -0.75
C VAL A 53 -7.80 8.51 -1.24
N ASP A 54 -7.16 9.61 -1.63
CA ASP A 54 -7.80 10.82 -2.17
C ASP A 54 -8.16 10.69 -3.65
N ARG A 55 -7.57 9.70 -4.34
CA ARG A 55 -7.83 9.34 -5.73
C ARG A 55 -7.98 7.82 -5.85
N ASP A 56 -8.75 7.36 -6.82
CA ASP A 56 -8.84 5.92 -7.09
C ASP A 56 -7.47 5.32 -7.39
N LEU A 57 -7.29 4.07 -6.97
CA LEU A 57 -6.04 3.34 -7.22
C LEU A 57 -5.84 3.20 -8.73
N CYS A 58 -4.67 3.57 -9.22
CA CYS A 58 -4.30 3.29 -10.60
C CYS A 58 -4.15 1.78 -10.84
N ASP A 59 -4.06 1.37 -12.10
CA ASP A 59 -3.88 -0.03 -12.48
C ASP A 59 -2.68 -0.69 -11.78
N ALA A 60 -1.58 0.03 -11.56
CA ALA A 60 -0.40 -0.53 -10.91
C ALA A 60 -0.63 -0.83 -9.42
N CYS A 61 -1.24 0.11 -8.69
CA CYS A 61 -1.52 -0.02 -7.26
C CYS A 61 -2.67 -1.00 -6.99
N GLY A 62 -3.77 -0.88 -7.75
CA GLY A 62 -4.96 -1.70 -7.60
C GLY A 62 -4.90 -2.99 -8.41
N LEU A 63 -5.21 -2.89 -9.71
CA LEU A 63 -5.45 -4.04 -10.61
C LEU A 63 -4.27 -5.02 -10.70
N ARG A 64 -3.04 -4.50 -10.75
CA ARG A 64 -1.79 -5.28 -10.83
C ARG A 64 -1.27 -5.68 -9.44
N GLY A 65 -2.04 -5.43 -8.38
CA GLY A 65 -1.81 -5.96 -7.05
C GLY A 65 -0.71 -5.26 -6.26
N GLY A 66 -0.36 -4.00 -6.55
CA GLY A 66 0.64 -3.24 -5.80
C GLY A 66 0.32 -3.15 -4.31
N VAL A 67 -0.89 -2.69 -3.97
CA VAL A 67 -1.39 -2.56 -2.58
C VAL A 67 -1.44 -3.92 -1.89
N ASN A 68 -2.02 -4.95 -2.54
CA ASN A 68 -2.06 -6.30 -1.99
C ASN A 68 -0.66 -6.85 -1.70
N SER A 69 0.31 -6.64 -2.59
CA SER A 69 1.68 -7.13 -2.43
C SER A 69 2.39 -6.50 -1.23
N MET A 70 2.15 -5.20 -0.97
CA MET A 70 2.73 -4.49 0.17
C MET A 70 2.04 -4.91 1.47
N ALA A 71 0.71 -5.03 1.47
CA ALA A 71 -0.06 -5.52 2.61
C ALA A 71 0.37 -6.93 3.02
N TYR A 72 0.59 -7.83 2.05
CA TYR A 72 1.08 -9.19 2.29
C TYR A 72 2.46 -9.18 2.96
N GLN A 73 3.38 -8.32 2.49
CA GLN A 73 4.72 -8.18 3.08
C GLN A 73 4.72 -7.63 4.52
N LEU A 74 3.65 -6.94 4.94
CA LEU A 74 3.45 -6.48 6.32
C LEU A 74 2.67 -7.49 7.20
N GLY A 75 2.24 -8.62 6.64
CA GLY A 75 1.46 -9.61 7.36
C GLY A 75 0.01 -9.20 7.66
N ILE A 76 -0.51 -8.22 6.91
CA ILE A 76 -1.93 -7.86 6.92
C ILE A 76 -2.72 -8.98 6.24
N GLU A 77 -3.82 -9.39 6.83
CA GLU A 77 -4.72 -10.44 6.32
C GLU A 77 -5.99 -9.84 5.70
N GLU A 78 -6.49 -8.73 6.24
CA GLU A 78 -7.67 -8.02 5.74
C GLU A 78 -7.35 -6.53 5.57
N LEU A 79 -7.64 -5.99 4.39
CA LEU A 79 -7.44 -4.57 4.08
C LEU A 79 -8.74 -3.95 3.57
N GLU A 80 -9.23 -2.96 4.30
CA GLU A 80 -10.31 -2.09 3.84
C GLU A 80 -9.71 -0.93 3.03
N ILE A 81 -10.11 -0.80 1.77
CA ILE A 81 -9.66 0.23 0.85
C ILE A 81 -10.83 1.18 0.59
N ILE A 82 -10.68 2.43 0.97
CA ILE A 82 -11.67 3.50 0.77
C ILE A 82 -11.12 4.44 -0.29
N THR A 83 -11.81 4.53 -1.42
CA THR A 83 -11.49 5.43 -2.53
C THR A 83 -12.68 6.36 -2.80
N PRO A 84 -12.51 7.44 -3.58
CA PRO A 84 -13.63 8.29 -3.98
C PRO A 84 -14.77 7.53 -4.70
N SER A 85 -14.44 6.52 -5.50
CA SER A 85 -15.44 5.70 -6.21
C SER A 85 -16.08 4.60 -5.37
N GLY A 86 -15.62 4.36 -4.15
CA GLY A 86 -16.27 3.42 -3.23
C GLY A 86 -15.33 2.74 -2.24
N THR A 87 -15.92 1.84 -1.45
CA THR A 87 -15.18 1.04 -0.46
C THR A 87 -15.12 -0.42 -0.89
N LYS A 88 -13.95 -1.04 -0.69
CA LYS A 88 -13.72 -2.46 -0.95
C LYS A 88 -12.90 -3.06 0.18
N ILE A 89 -13.38 -4.17 0.73
CA ILE A 89 -12.60 -5.02 1.63
C ILE A 89 -11.98 -6.14 0.80
N ILE A 90 -10.68 -6.38 1.00
CA ILE A 90 -9.96 -7.49 0.38
C ILE A 90 -9.35 -8.40 1.44
N GLU A 91 -9.42 -9.70 1.19
CA GLU A 91 -8.50 -10.66 1.81
C GLU A 91 -7.15 -10.56 1.09
N VAL A 92 -6.09 -10.35 1.88
CA VAL A 92 -4.74 -10.21 1.36
C VAL A 92 -4.22 -11.59 0.98
N THR A 93 -3.82 -11.72 -0.27
CA THR A 93 -3.32 -13.00 -0.82
C THR A 93 -1.85 -12.88 -1.23
N PRO A 94 -1.10 -14.00 -1.27
CA PRO A 94 0.26 -13.99 -1.79
C PRO A 94 0.30 -13.36 -3.20
N PRO A 95 1.27 -12.47 -3.49
CA PRO A 95 1.37 -11.86 -4.79
C PRO A 95 1.54 -12.92 -5.88
N LYS A 96 0.76 -12.79 -6.96
CA LYS A 96 0.89 -13.62 -8.16
C LYS A 96 2.21 -13.30 -8.84
N THR A 97 3.30 -13.93 -8.41
CA THR A 97 4.57 -13.85 -9.10
C THR A 97 4.40 -14.46 -10.49
N ARG A 98 4.76 -13.72 -11.54
CA ARG A 98 5.24 -14.39 -12.76
C ARG A 98 6.46 -15.17 -12.31
N ARG A 99 6.36 -16.51 -12.25
CA ARG A 99 7.54 -17.37 -12.24
C ARG A 99 8.40 -16.89 -13.42
N LYS A 100 9.63 -16.47 -13.13
CA LYS A 100 10.65 -16.29 -14.15
C LYS A 100 10.98 -17.65 -14.73
#